data_AF-A0A960D9N8-F1
#
_entry.id   AF-A0A960D9N8-F1
#
_cell.length_a   1.000
_cell.length_b   1.000
_cell.length_c   1.000
_cell.angle_alpha   90.00
_cell.angle_beta   90.00
_cell.angle_gamma   90.00
#
_symmetry.space_group_name_H-M   'P 1'
#
loop_
_entity.id
_entity.type
_entity.pdbx_description
1 polymer ?
#
loop_
_entity_poly.entity_id
_entity_poly.type
_entity_poly.pdbx_seq_one_letter_code
_entity_poly.pdbx_strand_id
1 'polypeptide(L)'
;YGGEFCGDETYGLVNAGFCYPNRTIGWDRGELLPSLKDAHGDMGVVMVLAHEYGHAVARQAALSSKSTPTLVGEQQADCLSGAYMRWVAEDNSPRFSLSTGEGLNNVLAGVISFRDPLLNEGDPDAGVDEHGSAFERLSAFQFGFTDGPSACSAIDLQEIGQRRGDLPVLLPEDQTGELPVTEDSVRSIVDAMGVLFAPTDPPALSFDPSDADNCTGARPSPPASFCPATNTIVVDLAGLQEMGSQEDRQDGTTLASGDNTAYSVLVSRYMTAIQHEHGGVTLDSAKAALRTACLTGVATVKMTREITTPDGDTIALTAGDVDEAVSGILTNGLVASDVNGESVPSGFSRIDAFRLGVLSDVDRCFKRFP
;
A
#
# COMPACT_ATOMS: atom_id res chain seq x y z
N TYR A 1 -28.17 12.11 -17.45
CA TYR A 1 -27.96 12.41 -18.88
C TYR A 1 -27.30 11.19 -19.48
N GLY A 2 -27.95 10.47 -20.40
CA GLY A 2 -27.36 9.30 -21.08
C GLY A 2 -26.63 9.75 -22.34
N GLY A 3 -25.33 9.44 -22.44
CA GLY A 3 -24.53 9.53 -23.65
C GLY A 3 -24.01 8.15 -24.03
N GLU A 4 -23.32 8.06 -25.16
CA GLU A 4 -22.54 6.87 -25.53
C GLU A 4 -21.05 7.20 -25.44
N PHE A 5 -20.26 6.27 -24.88
CA PHE A 5 -18.80 6.33 -24.90
C PHE A 5 -18.25 4.97 -25.37
N CYS A 6 -17.33 5.01 -26.33
CA CYS A 6 -16.75 3.81 -26.93
C CYS A 6 -17.72 2.78 -27.55
N GLY A 7 -18.99 3.16 -27.75
CA GLY A 7 -20.03 2.25 -28.25
C GLY A 7 -20.97 1.73 -27.15
N ASP A 8 -20.71 2.09 -25.89
CA ASP A 8 -21.50 1.67 -24.72
C ASP A 8 -22.29 2.82 -24.11
N GLU A 9 -23.42 2.51 -23.49
CA GLU A 9 -24.27 3.49 -22.79
C GLU A 9 -23.62 3.93 -21.48
N THR A 10 -23.55 5.25 -21.25
CA THR A 10 -22.86 5.81 -20.06
C THR A 10 -23.79 6.05 -18.87
N TYR A 11 -25.03 5.58 -18.91
CA TYR A 11 -25.97 5.78 -17.81
C TYR A 11 -25.55 4.93 -16.60
N GLY A 12 -25.30 5.59 -15.46
CA GLY A 12 -24.85 4.90 -14.24
C GLY A 12 -23.37 4.50 -14.23
N LEU A 13 -22.62 4.84 -15.28
CA LEU A 13 -21.19 4.55 -15.36
C LEU A 13 -20.38 5.66 -14.67
N VAL A 14 -19.98 5.41 -13.42
CA VAL A 14 -19.09 6.29 -12.64
C VAL A 14 -17.65 5.90 -12.94
N ASN A 15 -17.14 6.31 -14.11
CA ASN A 15 -15.79 5.94 -14.54
C ASN A 15 -15.11 7.00 -15.44
N ALA A 16 -13.80 6.86 -15.64
CA ALA A 16 -13.03 7.46 -16.72
C ALA A 16 -12.55 6.34 -17.65
N GLY A 17 -12.12 6.70 -18.87
CA GLY A 17 -11.64 5.68 -19.79
C GLY A 17 -11.05 6.22 -21.08
N PHE A 18 -10.09 5.50 -21.64
CA PHE A 18 -9.56 5.72 -22.98
C PHE A 18 -10.16 4.74 -23.99
N CYS A 19 -10.90 5.26 -24.96
CA CYS A 19 -11.48 4.46 -26.02
C CYS A 19 -10.46 4.19 -27.15
N TYR A 20 -9.94 2.96 -27.23
CA TYR A 20 -8.96 2.57 -28.25
C TYR A 20 -9.40 2.75 -29.71
N PRO A 21 -10.65 2.38 -30.12
CA PRO A 21 -11.12 2.60 -31.48
C PRO A 21 -11.22 4.08 -31.87
N ASN A 22 -11.76 4.91 -30.97
CA ASN A 22 -12.08 6.31 -31.26
C ASN A 22 -10.96 7.28 -30.88
N ARG A 23 -9.99 6.83 -30.08
CA ARG A 23 -8.88 7.62 -29.52
C ARG A 23 -9.37 8.84 -28.73
N THR A 24 -10.40 8.62 -27.92
CA THR A 24 -11.04 9.65 -27.10
C THR A 24 -10.95 9.25 -25.63
N ILE A 25 -10.76 10.25 -24.76
CA ILE A 25 -10.87 10.08 -23.31
C ILE A 25 -12.26 10.54 -22.88
N GLY A 26 -12.95 9.69 -22.13
CA GLY A 26 -14.24 9.98 -21.50
C GLY A 26 -14.07 10.03 -19.98
N TRP A 27 -14.93 10.79 -19.31
CA TRP A 27 -14.97 10.84 -17.84
C TRP A 27 -16.35 11.23 -17.35
N ASP A 28 -16.76 10.66 -16.23
CA ASP A 28 -17.95 11.09 -15.52
C ASP A 28 -17.71 12.40 -14.75
N ARG A 29 -18.47 13.44 -15.13
CA ARG A 29 -18.44 14.76 -14.49
C ARG A 29 -19.43 14.86 -13.32
N GLY A 30 -20.40 13.95 -13.23
CA GLY A 30 -21.50 14.01 -12.28
C GLY A 30 -21.13 13.48 -10.90
N GLU A 31 -20.43 12.35 -10.86
CA GLU A 31 -20.12 11.62 -9.63
C GLU A 31 -18.61 11.40 -9.48
N LEU A 32 -17.94 10.83 -10.50
CA LEU A 32 -16.52 10.47 -10.38
C LEU A 32 -15.60 11.66 -10.08
N LEU A 33 -15.56 12.66 -10.97
CA LEU A 33 -14.64 13.80 -10.77
C LEU A 33 -14.93 14.58 -9.48
N PRO A 34 -16.20 14.84 -9.10
CA PRO A 34 -16.52 15.41 -7.78
C PRO A 34 -16.00 14.55 -6.62
N SER A 35 -16.26 13.25 -6.60
CA SER A 35 -15.82 12.37 -5.50
C SER A 35 -14.29 12.33 -5.39
N LEU A 36 -13.56 12.27 -6.52
CA LEU A 36 -12.10 12.33 -6.51
C LEU A 36 -11.56 13.66 -5.99
N LYS A 37 -12.21 14.76 -6.38
CA LYS A 37 -11.82 16.09 -5.91
C LYS A 37 -12.05 16.22 -4.40
N ASP A 38 -13.18 15.71 -3.91
CA ASP A 38 -13.51 15.77 -2.49
C ASP A 38 -12.58 14.88 -1.65
N ALA A 39 -12.22 13.70 -2.16
CA ALA A 39 -11.34 12.75 -1.46
C ALA A 39 -9.84 13.07 -1.57
N HIS A 40 -9.37 13.56 -2.74
CA HIS A 40 -7.95 13.63 -3.08
C HIS A 40 -7.52 14.99 -3.68
N GLY A 41 -8.42 15.98 -3.68
CA GLY A 41 -8.17 17.31 -4.22
C GLY A 41 -8.06 17.34 -5.74
N ASP A 42 -7.74 18.53 -6.28
CA ASP A 42 -7.67 18.75 -7.73
C ASP A 42 -6.66 17.82 -8.43
N MET A 43 -5.56 17.48 -7.76
CA MET A 43 -4.54 16.60 -8.32
C MET A 43 -4.98 15.14 -8.42
N GLY A 44 -5.94 14.68 -7.61
CA GLY A 44 -6.57 13.37 -7.78
C GLY A 44 -7.31 13.25 -9.11
N VAL A 45 -8.07 14.28 -9.49
CA VAL A 45 -8.71 14.37 -10.82
C VAL A 45 -7.66 14.39 -11.94
N VAL A 46 -6.60 15.17 -11.78
CA VAL A 46 -5.53 15.26 -12.78
C VAL A 46 -4.81 13.92 -12.93
N MET A 47 -4.68 13.14 -11.85
CA MET A 47 -4.06 11.81 -11.88
C MET A 47 -4.86 10.83 -12.72
N VAL A 48 -6.17 10.72 -12.50
CA VAL A 48 -7.02 9.81 -13.29
C VAL A 48 -6.97 10.18 -14.77
N LEU A 49 -7.08 11.48 -15.10
CA LEU A 49 -6.98 11.91 -16.50
C LEU A 49 -5.57 11.66 -17.10
N ALA A 50 -4.51 11.73 -16.29
CA ALA A 50 -3.16 11.41 -16.73
C ALA A 50 -2.99 9.91 -16.97
N HIS A 51 -3.64 9.05 -16.17
CA HIS A 51 -3.72 7.60 -16.40
C HIS A 51 -4.39 7.32 -17.76
N GLU A 52 -5.57 7.89 -18.03
CA GLU A 52 -6.25 7.70 -19.32
C GLU A 52 -5.40 8.19 -20.52
N TYR A 53 -4.68 9.29 -20.31
CA TYR A 53 -3.74 9.79 -21.31
C TYR A 53 -2.53 8.86 -21.47
N GLY A 54 -2.14 8.15 -20.42
CA GLY A 54 -1.15 7.09 -20.41
C GLY A 54 -1.47 5.98 -21.40
N HIS A 55 -2.72 5.48 -21.45
CA HIS A 55 -3.14 4.54 -22.49
C HIS A 55 -2.95 5.11 -23.90
N ALA A 56 -3.31 6.37 -24.10
CA ALA A 56 -3.17 7.04 -25.39
C ALA A 56 -1.69 7.14 -25.81
N VAL A 57 -0.79 7.45 -24.88
CA VAL A 57 0.67 7.53 -25.10
C VAL A 57 1.25 6.15 -25.37
N ALA A 58 0.93 5.14 -24.54
CA ALA A 58 1.37 3.76 -24.74
C ALA A 58 0.96 3.23 -26.12
N ARG A 59 -0.26 3.52 -26.55
CA ARG A 59 -0.78 3.14 -27.86
C ARG A 59 -0.03 3.81 -29.01
N GLN A 60 0.28 5.10 -28.88
CA GLN A 60 1.01 5.87 -29.91
C GLN A 60 2.50 5.47 -29.97
N ALA A 61 3.09 5.13 -28.83
CA ALA A 61 4.46 4.64 -28.71
C ALA A 61 4.62 3.17 -29.09
N ALA A 62 3.53 2.50 -29.50
CA ALA A 62 3.49 1.06 -29.82
C ALA A 62 3.94 0.15 -28.66
N LEU A 63 3.75 0.61 -27.41
CA LEU A 63 3.93 -0.20 -26.20
C LEU A 63 2.72 -1.11 -25.97
N SER A 64 1.53 -0.65 -26.39
CA SER A 64 0.27 -1.41 -26.25
C SER A 64 -0.44 -1.69 -27.58
N SER A 65 -1.05 -2.87 -27.64
CA SER A 65 -1.80 -3.37 -28.78
C SER A 65 -3.08 -4.08 -28.34
N LYS A 66 -3.90 -4.52 -29.31
CA LYS A 66 -5.11 -5.29 -29.00
C LYS A 66 -4.83 -6.64 -28.31
N SER A 67 -3.60 -7.14 -28.38
CA SER A 67 -3.18 -8.37 -27.73
C SER A 67 -2.38 -8.13 -26.45
N THR A 68 -2.21 -6.87 -26.04
CA THR A 68 -1.60 -6.55 -24.75
C THR A 68 -2.59 -6.97 -23.65
N PRO A 69 -2.17 -7.77 -22.66
CA PRO A 69 -3.01 -8.11 -21.51
C PRO A 69 -3.52 -6.84 -20.81
N THR A 70 -4.77 -6.82 -20.35
CA THR A 70 -5.40 -5.66 -19.69
C THR A 70 -4.50 -5.14 -18.57
N LEU A 71 -4.13 -6.01 -17.62
CA LEU A 71 -3.22 -5.68 -16.52
C LEU A 71 -1.92 -5.00 -17.00
N VAL A 72 -1.30 -5.45 -18.09
CA VAL A 72 -0.08 -4.79 -18.61
C VAL A 72 -0.41 -3.39 -19.14
N GLY A 73 -1.54 -3.22 -19.83
CA GLY A 73 -1.99 -1.93 -20.35
C GLY A 73 -2.28 -0.92 -19.24
N GLU A 74 -2.95 -1.35 -18.19
CA GLU A 74 -3.25 -0.55 -16.99
C GLU A 74 -1.97 -0.12 -16.27
N GLN A 75 -1.03 -1.05 -16.08
CA GLN A 75 0.24 -0.76 -15.38
C GLN A 75 1.17 0.15 -16.18
N GLN A 76 1.14 0.04 -17.50
CA GLN A 76 1.81 1.02 -18.36
C GLN A 76 1.18 2.41 -18.25
N ALA A 77 -0.13 2.51 -18.12
CA ALA A 77 -0.85 3.77 -17.95
C ALA A 77 -0.56 4.41 -16.58
N ASP A 78 -0.57 3.64 -15.49
CA ASP A 78 -0.14 4.11 -14.17
C ASP A 78 1.30 4.60 -14.17
N CYS A 79 2.21 3.88 -14.82
CA CYS A 79 3.60 4.34 -14.96
C CYS A 79 3.68 5.66 -15.75
N LEU A 80 2.99 5.77 -16.89
CA LEU A 80 3.01 7.01 -17.67
C LEU A 80 2.36 8.19 -16.93
N SER A 81 1.35 7.94 -16.10
CA SER A 81 0.74 8.96 -15.24
C SER A 81 1.74 9.42 -14.17
N GLY A 82 2.50 8.49 -13.57
CA GLY A 82 3.61 8.81 -12.65
C GLY A 82 4.67 9.70 -13.28
N ALA A 83 5.05 9.42 -14.53
CA ALA A 83 5.99 10.25 -15.28
C ALA A 83 5.46 11.68 -15.50
N TYR A 84 4.17 11.82 -15.80
CA TYR A 84 3.52 13.14 -15.89
C TYR A 84 3.46 13.86 -14.54
N MET A 85 3.15 13.14 -13.45
CA MET A 85 3.11 13.73 -12.10
C MET A 85 4.47 14.25 -11.65
N ARG A 86 5.57 13.55 -11.99
CA ARG A 86 6.91 14.09 -11.79
C ARG A 86 7.12 15.40 -12.56
N TRP A 87 6.73 15.44 -13.83
CA TRP A 87 6.87 16.65 -14.64
C TRP A 87 6.15 17.86 -14.02
N VAL A 88 4.97 17.63 -13.40
CA VAL A 88 4.23 18.64 -12.62
C VAL A 88 4.97 19.01 -11.33
N ALA A 89 5.49 18.03 -10.58
CA ALA A 89 6.24 18.26 -9.34
C ALA A 89 7.58 18.98 -9.56
N GLU A 90 8.14 18.90 -10.76
CA GLU A 90 9.33 19.64 -11.22
C GLU A 90 9.00 21.06 -11.74
N ASP A 91 7.81 21.58 -11.43
CA ASP A 91 7.33 22.94 -11.79
C ASP A 91 7.27 23.22 -13.30
N ASN A 92 7.26 22.18 -14.15
CA ASN A 92 7.18 22.39 -15.59
C ASN A 92 5.75 22.70 -16.07
N SER A 93 4.73 22.38 -15.27
CA SER A 93 3.32 22.60 -15.63
C SER A 93 2.92 24.07 -15.44
N PRO A 94 2.35 24.73 -16.47
CA PRO A 94 1.83 26.09 -16.32
C PRO A 94 0.45 26.13 -15.64
N ARG A 95 -0.15 24.96 -15.33
CA ARG A 95 -1.53 24.85 -14.83
C ARG A 95 -1.65 24.23 -13.45
N PHE A 96 -0.69 23.37 -13.09
CA PHE A 96 -0.77 22.55 -11.88
C PHE A 96 0.54 22.62 -11.12
N SER A 97 0.46 22.52 -9.80
CA SER A 97 1.60 22.34 -8.93
C SER A 97 1.39 21.09 -8.07
N LEU A 98 2.47 20.39 -7.75
CA LEU A 98 2.40 19.16 -6.95
C LEU A 98 3.54 19.16 -5.93
N SER A 99 3.20 19.20 -4.64
CA SER A 99 4.19 19.02 -3.58
C SER A 99 4.54 17.54 -3.42
N THR A 100 5.80 17.21 -3.17
CA THR A 100 6.28 15.81 -2.98
C THR A 100 6.00 15.24 -1.59
N GLY A 101 5.31 16.02 -0.74
CA GLY A 101 4.76 15.59 0.55
C GLY A 101 3.27 15.31 0.43
N GLU A 102 2.44 16.19 0.99
CA GLU A 102 0.98 16.05 1.03
C GLU A 102 0.35 15.88 -0.36
N GLY A 103 0.75 16.68 -1.35
CA GLY A 103 0.16 16.62 -2.70
C GLY A 103 0.35 15.26 -3.36
N LEU A 104 1.58 14.74 -3.31
CA LEU A 104 1.89 13.41 -3.84
C LEU A 104 1.21 12.31 -3.03
N ASN A 105 1.03 12.46 -1.71
CA ASN A 105 0.27 11.49 -0.92
C ASN A 105 -1.19 11.39 -1.40
N ASN A 106 -1.83 12.52 -1.68
CA ASN A 106 -3.20 12.54 -2.18
C ASN A 106 -3.31 11.92 -3.59
N VAL A 107 -2.29 12.14 -4.44
CA VAL A 107 -2.19 11.49 -5.75
C VAL A 107 -2.06 9.97 -5.60
N LEU A 108 -1.18 9.49 -4.73
CA LEU A 108 -1.00 8.06 -4.47
C LEU A 108 -2.26 7.43 -3.86
N ALA A 109 -2.96 8.13 -2.97
CA ALA A 109 -4.25 7.69 -2.45
C ALA A 109 -5.29 7.54 -3.58
N GLY A 110 -5.31 8.48 -4.53
CA GLY A 110 -6.13 8.35 -5.74
C GLY A 110 -5.71 7.18 -6.62
N VAL A 111 -4.43 6.80 -6.69
CA VAL A 111 -4.02 5.58 -7.41
C VAL A 111 -4.62 4.36 -6.72
N ILE A 112 -4.50 4.24 -5.40
CA ILE A 112 -5.03 3.10 -4.63
C ILE A 112 -6.55 2.94 -4.74
N SER A 113 -7.30 4.04 -4.84
CA SER A 113 -8.76 3.97 -4.80
C SER A 113 -9.39 3.27 -6.02
N PHE A 114 -8.68 3.20 -7.15
CA PHE A 114 -9.08 2.44 -8.34
C PHE A 114 -8.46 1.04 -8.41
N ARG A 115 -7.96 0.48 -7.30
CA ARG A 115 -7.48 -0.91 -7.30
C ARG A 115 -8.62 -1.87 -7.62
N ASP A 116 -8.28 -3.05 -8.11
CA ASP A 116 -9.28 -4.10 -8.26
C ASP A 116 -9.87 -4.51 -6.89
N PRO A 117 -11.16 -4.86 -6.82
CA PRO A 117 -11.72 -5.46 -5.62
C PRO A 117 -11.01 -6.77 -5.28
N LEU A 118 -11.11 -7.20 -4.02
CA LEU A 118 -10.65 -8.53 -3.66
C LEU A 118 -11.58 -9.57 -4.27
N LEU A 119 -10.99 -10.45 -5.09
CA LEU A 119 -11.68 -11.51 -5.79
C LEU A 119 -11.22 -12.87 -5.26
N ASN A 120 -12.13 -13.83 -5.23
CA ASN A 120 -11.83 -15.22 -4.95
C ASN A 120 -11.35 -15.94 -6.22
N GLU A 121 -10.63 -17.06 -6.07
CA GLU A 121 -10.09 -17.83 -7.21
C GLU A 121 -11.15 -18.27 -8.25
N GLY A 122 -12.39 -18.50 -7.82
CA GLY A 122 -13.51 -18.90 -8.67
C GLY A 122 -14.40 -17.76 -9.15
N ASP A 123 -14.05 -16.50 -8.87
CA ASP A 123 -14.84 -15.35 -9.29
C ASP A 123 -14.83 -15.21 -10.83
N PRO A 124 -15.99 -15.13 -11.52
CA PRO A 124 -16.05 -15.01 -12.97
C PRO A 124 -15.42 -13.71 -13.51
N ASP A 125 -15.26 -12.68 -12.68
CA ASP A 125 -14.65 -11.40 -13.04
C ASP A 125 -13.12 -11.40 -12.83
N ALA A 126 -12.56 -12.45 -12.21
CA ALA A 126 -11.12 -12.61 -12.07
C ALA A 126 -10.44 -12.70 -13.45
N GLY A 127 -9.53 -11.77 -13.74
CA GLY A 127 -8.81 -11.73 -15.02
C GLY A 127 -9.51 -11.01 -16.17
N VAL A 128 -10.68 -10.38 -15.94
CA VAL A 128 -11.50 -9.78 -17.01
C VAL A 128 -11.23 -8.29 -17.21
N ASP A 129 -11.21 -7.49 -16.13
CA ASP A 129 -11.03 -6.03 -16.14
C ASP A 129 -9.98 -5.62 -15.08
N GLU A 130 -8.78 -6.17 -15.22
CA GLU A 130 -7.72 -6.03 -14.19
C GLU A 130 -6.97 -4.71 -14.28
N HIS A 131 -7.11 -3.86 -13.26
CA HIS A 131 -6.19 -2.75 -12.97
C HIS A 131 -4.97 -3.23 -12.18
N GLY A 132 -5.15 -4.26 -11.35
CA GLY A 132 -4.17 -4.79 -10.40
C GLY A 132 -4.42 -4.33 -8.96
N SER A 133 -3.68 -4.96 -8.04
CA SER A 133 -3.67 -4.60 -6.61
C SER A 133 -3.14 -3.18 -6.37
N ALA A 134 -3.45 -2.59 -5.22
CA ALA A 134 -2.95 -1.27 -4.85
C ALA A 134 -1.41 -1.23 -4.86
N PHE A 135 -0.77 -2.28 -4.34
CA PHE A 135 0.68 -2.41 -4.36
C PHE A 135 1.27 -2.44 -5.78
N GLU A 136 0.65 -3.20 -6.69
CA GLU A 136 1.08 -3.30 -8.07
C GLU A 136 0.96 -1.94 -8.80
N ARG A 137 -0.19 -1.28 -8.65
CA ARG A 137 -0.49 0.01 -9.30
C ARG A 137 0.40 1.15 -8.81
N LEU A 138 0.58 1.25 -7.49
CA LEU A 138 1.53 2.21 -6.91
C LEU A 138 2.94 1.95 -7.42
N SER A 139 3.38 0.69 -7.45
CA SER A 139 4.73 0.37 -7.91
C SER A 139 4.95 0.78 -9.37
N ALA A 140 3.95 0.58 -10.24
CA ALA A 140 3.99 1.02 -11.63
C ALA A 140 4.07 2.55 -11.72
N PHE A 141 3.21 3.27 -11.00
CA PHE A 141 3.24 4.73 -10.88
C PHE A 141 4.62 5.23 -10.42
N GLN A 142 5.19 4.59 -9.39
CA GLN A 142 6.50 4.95 -8.86
C GLN A 142 7.60 4.83 -9.90
N PHE A 143 7.60 3.80 -10.77
CA PHE A 143 8.58 3.68 -11.85
C PHE A 143 8.57 4.88 -12.78
N GLY A 144 7.40 5.31 -13.23
CA GLY A 144 7.32 6.49 -14.08
C GLY A 144 7.75 7.75 -13.36
N PHE A 145 7.38 7.88 -12.08
CA PHE A 145 7.79 9.01 -11.27
C PHE A 145 9.31 9.04 -11.05
N THR A 146 9.97 7.93 -10.68
CA THR A 146 11.41 7.93 -10.35
C THR A 146 12.30 7.79 -11.58
N ASP A 147 11.93 6.89 -12.48
CA ASP A 147 12.79 6.40 -13.56
C ASP A 147 12.36 6.95 -14.93
N GLY A 148 11.21 7.61 -14.99
CA GLY A 148 10.70 8.28 -16.17
C GLY A 148 10.00 7.34 -17.16
N PRO A 149 9.51 7.88 -18.29
CA PRO A 149 8.63 7.16 -19.21
C PRO A 149 9.29 5.96 -19.91
N SER A 150 10.63 5.92 -19.98
CA SER A 150 11.34 4.75 -20.54
C SER A 150 11.17 3.50 -19.70
N ALA A 151 11.04 3.63 -18.37
CA ALA A 151 10.83 2.48 -17.48
C ALA A 151 9.49 1.79 -17.79
N CYS A 152 8.47 2.55 -18.20
CA CYS A 152 7.15 2.02 -18.52
C CYS A 152 7.15 1.03 -19.69
N SER A 153 8.15 1.10 -20.58
CA SER A 153 8.27 0.15 -21.70
C SER A 153 8.74 -1.24 -21.28
N ALA A 154 9.30 -1.38 -20.07
CA ALA A 154 9.76 -2.67 -19.53
C ALA A 154 8.65 -3.42 -18.79
N ILE A 155 7.47 -2.82 -18.60
CA ILE A 155 6.34 -3.45 -17.92
C ILE A 155 5.71 -4.48 -18.85
N ASP A 156 5.83 -5.75 -18.46
CA ASP A 156 5.17 -6.91 -19.03
C ASP A 156 4.72 -7.88 -17.90
N LEU A 157 4.08 -9.00 -18.25
CA LEU A 157 3.62 -9.97 -17.25
C LEU A 157 4.77 -10.58 -16.42
N GLN A 158 5.98 -10.68 -16.98
CA GLN A 158 7.13 -11.22 -16.26
C GLN A 158 7.62 -10.21 -15.21
N GLU A 159 7.72 -8.93 -15.59
CA GLU A 159 8.07 -7.85 -14.67
C GLU A 159 7.05 -7.73 -13.53
N ILE A 160 5.75 -7.72 -13.86
CA ILE A 160 4.68 -7.65 -12.86
C ILE A 160 4.78 -8.83 -11.87
N GLY A 161 4.99 -10.05 -12.37
CA GLY A 161 5.19 -11.22 -11.52
C GLY A 161 6.43 -11.13 -10.62
N GLN A 162 7.55 -10.61 -11.13
CA GLN A 162 8.77 -10.39 -10.33
C GLN A 162 8.57 -9.35 -9.23
N ARG A 163 7.87 -8.26 -9.56
CA ARG A 163 7.60 -7.16 -8.64
C ARG A 163 6.57 -7.51 -7.57
N ARG A 164 5.65 -8.42 -7.88
CA ARG A 164 4.72 -8.98 -6.91
C ARG A 164 5.41 -9.99 -5.97
N GLY A 165 6.36 -10.76 -6.48
CA GLY A 165 7.04 -11.79 -5.71
C GLY A 165 6.07 -12.89 -5.25
N ASP A 166 6.16 -13.27 -3.97
CA ASP A 166 5.34 -14.30 -3.34
C ASP A 166 4.03 -13.75 -2.75
N LEU A 167 3.61 -12.53 -3.11
CA LEU A 167 2.37 -11.93 -2.61
C LEU A 167 1.13 -12.56 -3.28
N PRO A 168 0.11 -12.97 -2.50
CA PRO A 168 -1.14 -13.49 -3.03
C PRO A 168 -1.95 -12.39 -3.75
N VAL A 169 -2.68 -12.78 -4.80
CA VAL A 169 -3.52 -11.88 -5.61
C VAL A 169 -5.01 -12.17 -5.42
N LEU A 170 -5.33 -13.44 -5.18
CA LEU A 170 -6.70 -13.91 -5.00
C LEU A 170 -6.83 -14.53 -3.61
N LEU A 171 -8.03 -14.41 -3.06
CA LEU A 171 -8.39 -15.07 -1.83
C LEU A 171 -8.71 -16.55 -2.10
N PRO A 172 -8.24 -17.48 -1.25
CA PRO A 172 -8.77 -18.84 -1.23
C PRO A 172 -10.28 -18.83 -0.98
N GLU A 173 -11.02 -19.75 -1.60
CA GLU A 173 -12.49 -19.82 -1.55
C GLU A 173 -13.11 -19.86 -0.15
N ASP A 174 -12.37 -20.34 0.86
CA ASP A 174 -12.81 -20.46 2.25
C ASP A 174 -12.35 -19.31 3.15
N GLN A 175 -11.77 -18.25 2.59
CA GLN A 175 -11.21 -17.13 3.32
C GLN A 175 -11.89 -15.81 2.97
N THR A 176 -12.09 -14.98 3.98
CA THR A 176 -12.60 -13.60 3.81
C THR A 176 -11.48 -12.58 3.60
N GLY A 177 -10.23 -13.01 3.81
CA GLY A 177 -9.07 -12.13 3.86
C GLY A 177 -8.92 -11.32 5.14
N GLU A 178 -9.73 -11.61 6.17
CA GLU A 178 -9.82 -10.80 7.39
C GLU A 178 -9.70 -11.67 8.64
N LEU A 179 -8.87 -11.23 9.58
CA LEU A 179 -8.69 -11.83 10.90
C LEU A 179 -9.12 -10.83 11.99
N PRO A 180 -10.24 -11.06 12.70
CA PRO A 180 -10.72 -10.15 13.73
C PRO A 180 -9.66 -9.75 14.77
N VAL A 181 -9.53 -8.45 15.02
CA VAL A 181 -8.58 -7.92 16.02
C VAL A 181 -9.05 -8.27 17.43
N THR A 182 -8.38 -9.24 18.04
CA THR A 182 -8.63 -9.72 19.40
C THR A 182 -7.31 -9.85 20.17
N GLU A 183 -7.38 -10.05 21.49
CA GLU A 183 -6.18 -10.29 22.27
C GLU A 183 -5.42 -11.55 21.78
N ASP A 184 -6.16 -12.61 21.43
CA ASP A 184 -5.60 -13.90 20.98
C ASP A 184 -4.94 -13.78 19.61
N SER A 185 -5.54 -13.05 18.67
CA SER A 185 -4.94 -12.84 17.34
C SER A 185 -3.70 -11.94 17.41
N VAL A 186 -3.71 -10.91 18.26
CA VAL A 186 -2.51 -10.07 18.52
C VAL A 186 -1.37 -10.91 19.10
N ARG A 187 -1.66 -11.79 20.06
CA ARG A 187 -0.66 -12.74 20.61
C ARG A 187 -0.12 -13.67 19.52
N SER A 188 -1.00 -14.26 18.73
CA SER A 188 -0.64 -15.18 17.64
C SER A 188 0.27 -14.52 16.61
N ILE A 189 0.01 -13.27 16.24
CA ILE A 189 0.87 -12.52 15.31
C ILE A 189 2.23 -12.25 15.93
N VAL A 190 2.30 -11.80 17.19
CA VAL A 190 3.59 -11.58 17.88
C VAL A 190 4.40 -12.88 17.99
N ASP A 191 3.74 -14.01 18.25
CA ASP A 191 4.37 -15.32 18.30
C ASP A 191 4.87 -15.77 16.92
N ALA A 192 4.07 -15.57 15.87
CA ALA A 192 4.49 -15.82 14.49
C ALA A 192 5.73 -14.98 14.12
N MET A 193 5.79 -13.72 14.55
CA MET A 193 6.97 -12.87 14.38
C MET A 193 8.19 -13.42 15.14
N GLY A 194 7.99 -13.96 16.34
CA GLY A 194 9.01 -14.68 17.10
C GLY A 194 9.59 -15.87 16.35
N VAL A 195 8.74 -16.65 15.67
CA VAL A 195 9.17 -17.77 14.82
C VAL A 195 9.93 -17.28 13.58
N LEU A 196 9.41 -16.26 12.90
CA LEU A 196 9.93 -15.78 11.61
C LEU A 196 11.28 -15.06 11.70
N PHE A 197 11.53 -14.36 12.81
CA PHE A 197 12.71 -13.52 13.01
C PHE A 197 13.66 -14.05 14.08
N ALA A 198 13.19 -14.92 14.98
CA ALA A 198 13.97 -15.58 16.03
C ALA A 198 14.94 -14.63 16.78
N PRO A 199 14.45 -13.49 17.32
CA PRO A 199 15.30 -12.59 18.11
C PRO A 199 15.87 -13.28 19.35
N THR A 200 17.03 -12.81 19.79
CA THR A 200 17.70 -13.32 20.99
C THR A 200 16.97 -12.90 22.26
N ASP A 201 16.40 -11.69 22.26
CA ASP A 201 15.59 -11.13 23.33
C ASP A 201 14.23 -10.66 22.78
N PRO A 202 13.27 -11.60 22.57
CA PRO A 202 11.96 -11.26 22.00
C PRO A 202 11.23 -10.24 22.87
N PRO A 203 10.55 -9.24 22.26
CA PRO A 203 9.82 -8.24 23.03
C PRO A 203 8.65 -8.87 23.79
N ALA A 204 8.43 -8.42 25.02
CA ALA A 204 7.21 -8.74 25.76
C ALA A 204 6.00 -8.05 25.13
N LEU A 205 4.81 -8.60 25.35
CA LEU A 205 3.54 -8.02 24.89
C LEU A 205 2.68 -7.65 26.10
N SER A 206 2.19 -6.41 26.14
CA SER A 206 1.27 -5.90 27.17
C SER A 206 0.03 -5.27 26.55
N PHE A 207 -1.11 -5.48 27.20
CA PHE A 207 -2.38 -4.83 26.90
C PHE A 207 -2.80 -3.85 28.00
N ASP A 208 -1.93 -3.60 28.98
CA ASP A 208 -2.16 -2.60 30.03
C ASP A 208 -1.71 -1.21 29.53
N PRO A 209 -2.63 -0.24 29.33
CA PRO A 209 -2.27 1.08 28.86
C PRO A 209 -1.29 1.82 29.78
N SER A 210 -1.26 1.49 31.07
CA SER A 210 -0.36 2.13 32.03
C SER A 210 1.13 1.78 31.81
N ASP A 211 1.42 0.71 31.07
CA ASP A 211 2.79 0.39 30.66
C ASP A 211 3.33 1.40 29.64
N ALA A 212 2.45 2.04 28.85
CA ALA A 212 2.84 3.10 27.93
C ALA A 212 3.31 4.38 28.67
N ASP A 213 2.76 4.67 29.85
CA ASP A 213 3.16 5.83 30.65
C ASP A 213 4.64 5.76 31.10
N ASN A 214 5.18 4.53 31.18
CA ASN A 214 6.54 4.24 31.63
C ASN A 214 7.53 3.95 30.49
N CYS A 215 7.15 4.25 29.24
CA CYS A 215 7.90 3.96 28.01
C CYS A 215 9.19 4.79 27.86
N THR A 216 10.13 4.65 28.80
CA THR A 216 11.35 5.46 28.83
C THR A 216 12.19 5.23 27.58
N GLY A 217 12.65 6.31 26.95
CA GLY A 217 13.44 6.26 25.71
C GLY A 217 12.60 6.32 24.43
N ALA A 218 11.28 6.40 24.55
CA ALA A 218 10.36 6.66 23.43
C ALA A 218 9.13 7.45 23.90
N ARG A 219 8.40 8.03 22.95
CA ARG A 219 7.05 8.53 23.17
C ARG A 219 6.08 7.47 22.63
N PRO A 220 5.11 6.98 23.43
CA PRO A 220 4.10 6.06 22.94
C PRO A 220 3.37 6.59 21.70
N SER A 221 3.04 5.68 20.78
CA SER A 221 2.38 5.92 19.51
C SER A 221 1.22 4.94 19.34
N PRO A 222 0.10 5.10 20.08
CA PRO A 222 -1.04 4.18 19.98
C PRO A 222 -1.55 4.07 18.53
N PRO A 223 -2.16 2.93 18.15
CA PRO A 223 -2.63 1.86 19.04
C PRO A 223 -1.59 0.79 19.41
N ALA A 224 -0.39 0.81 18.83
CA ALA A 224 0.71 -0.08 19.25
C ALA A 224 2.02 0.71 19.39
N SER A 225 2.68 0.56 20.54
CA SER A 225 3.91 1.27 20.90
C SER A 225 5.01 0.30 21.27
N PHE A 226 6.26 0.56 20.87
CA PHE A 226 7.41 -0.20 21.36
C PHE A 226 8.19 0.63 22.39
N CYS A 227 8.43 0.05 23.56
CA CYS A 227 9.14 0.67 24.68
C CYS A 227 10.55 0.06 24.83
N PRO A 228 11.61 0.78 24.41
CA PRO A 228 12.96 0.23 24.37
C PRO A 228 13.51 -0.16 25.75
N ALA A 229 13.21 0.62 26.79
CA ALA A 229 13.76 0.38 28.13
C ALA A 229 13.31 -0.93 28.77
N THR A 230 12.10 -1.40 28.45
CA THR A 230 11.51 -2.63 29.00
C THR A 230 11.42 -3.74 27.94
N ASN A 231 11.85 -3.47 26.71
CA ASN A 231 11.67 -4.35 25.55
C ASN A 231 10.22 -4.86 25.44
N THR A 232 9.25 -3.93 25.44
CA THR A 232 7.81 -4.27 25.50
C THR A 232 7.04 -3.60 24.37
N ILE A 233 6.16 -4.34 23.70
CA ILE A 233 5.13 -3.80 22.83
C ILE A 233 3.87 -3.63 23.66
N VAL A 234 3.41 -2.39 23.80
CA VAL A 234 2.16 -2.03 24.50
C VAL A 234 1.08 -1.79 23.47
N VAL A 235 -0.04 -2.51 23.60
CA VAL A 235 -1.16 -2.49 22.66
C VAL A 235 -2.40 -1.91 23.34
N ASP A 236 -2.89 -0.80 22.79
CA ASP A 236 -4.26 -0.34 23.03
C ASP A 236 -5.20 -1.15 22.14
N LEU A 237 -5.76 -2.22 22.70
CA LEU A 237 -6.59 -3.16 21.94
C LEU A 237 -7.83 -2.48 21.34
N ALA A 238 -8.43 -1.51 22.03
CA ALA A 238 -9.61 -0.82 21.54
C ALA A 238 -9.27 0.06 20.33
N GLY A 239 -8.18 0.83 20.41
CA GLY A 239 -7.70 1.61 19.28
C GLY A 239 -7.24 0.73 18.11
N LEU A 240 -6.68 -0.44 18.38
CA LEU A 240 -6.27 -1.40 17.35
C LEU A 240 -7.49 -2.00 16.64
N GLN A 241 -8.57 -2.30 17.38
CA GLN A 241 -9.84 -2.77 16.84
C GLN A 241 -10.54 -1.73 15.98
N GLU A 242 -10.56 -0.47 16.41
CA GLU A 242 -11.12 0.63 15.61
C GLU A 242 -10.33 0.82 14.30
N MET A 243 -9.00 0.71 14.36
CA MET A 243 -8.15 0.82 13.18
C MET A 243 -8.33 -0.34 12.19
N GLY A 244 -8.57 -1.55 12.71
CA GLY A 244 -8.75 -2.77 11.91
C GLY A 244 -10.18 -3.00 11.42
N SER A 245 -11.12 -2.10 11.72
CA SER A 245 -12.49 -2.25 11.24
C SER A 245 -12.61 -1.86 9.77
N GLN A 246 -13.26 -2.70 8.97
CA GLN A 246 -13.63 -2.35 7.60
C GLN A 246 -14.65 -1.20 7.61
N GLU A 247 -14.42 -0.18 6.78
CA GLU A 247 -15.47 0.79 6.51
C GLU A 247 -16.48 0.20 5.51
N ASP A 248 -17.74 0.03 5.93
CA ASP A 248 -18.86 -0.29 5.03
C ASP A 248 -19.16 0.90 4.11
N ARG A 249 -18.36 1.14 3.06
CA ARG A 249 -18.73 2.09 2.00
C ARG A 249 -18.48 1.52 0.61
N GLN A 250 -19.57 1.46 -0.16
CA GLN A 250 -19.64 0.96 -1.53
C GLN A 250 -19.17 2.01 -2.58
N ASP A 251 -18.50 3.07 -2.17
CA ASP A 251 -17.92 4.03 -3.10
C ASP A 251 -16.48 3.61 -3.45
N GLY A 252 -16.26 3.27 -4.72
CA GLY A 252 -14.95 2.92 -5.31
C GLY A 252 -13.93 4.06 -5.34
N THR A 253 -14.02 4.98 -4.37
CA THR A 253 -13.08 6.06 -4.11
C THR A 253 -12.38 5.89 -2.76
N THR A 254 -12.65 4.81 -2.02
CA THR A 254 -12.08 4.55 -0.70
C THR A 254 -10.80 3.70 -0.78
N LEU A 255 -9.89 3.94 0.17
CA LEU A 255 -8.65 3.18 0.31
C LEU A 255 -8.95 1.78 0.87
N ALA A 256 -7.98 0.87 0.81
CA ALA A 256 -8.13 -0.43 1.45
C ALA A 256 -8.15 -0.24 2.98
N SER A 257 -9.09 -0.91 3.63
CA SER A 257 -9.26 -0.92 5.08
C SER A 257 -9.63 -2.33 5.49
N GLY A 258 -9.15 -2.76 6.65
CA GLY A 258 -9.31 -4.11 7.17
C GLY A 258 -8.36 -4.35 8.32
N ASP A 259 -8.33 -5.58 8.80
CA ASP A 259 -7.54 -6.00 9.94
C ASP A 259 -6.04 -5.71 9.81
N ASN A 260 -5.46 -5.78 8.62
CA ASN A 260 -4.04 -5.53 8.42
C ASN A 260 -3.70 -4.05 8.31
N THR A 261 -4.69 -3.16 8.25
CA THR A 261 -4.48 -1.73 8.61
C THR A 261 -4.01 -1.61 10.07
N ALA A 262 -4.45 -2.52 10.94
CA ALA A 262 -4.05 -2.59 12.34
C ALA A 262 -2.85 -3.53 12.57
N TYR A 263 -2.86 -4.75 12.04
CA TYR A 263 -1.76 -5.69 12.28
C TYR A 263 -0.44 -5.26 11.67
N SER A 264 -0.43 -4.57 10.53
CA SER A 264 0.80 -3.98 9.99
C SER A 264 1.43 -2.96 10.94
N VAL A 265 0.63 -2.23 11.74
CA VAL A 265 1.13 -1.34 12.80
C VAL A 265 1.74 -2.16 13.94
N LEU A 266 1.08 -3.22 14.39
CA LEU A 266 1.64 -4.14 15.39
C LEU A 266 2.98 -4.73 14.94
N VAL A 267 3.03 -5.27 13.71
CA VAL A 267 4.25 -5.81 13.08
C VAL A 267 5.34 -4.76 12.99
N SER A 268 5.02 -3.51 12.66
CA SER A 268 6.00 -2.41 12.60
C SER A 268 6.67 -2.14 13.96
N ARG A 269 5.94 -2.32 15.07
CA ARG A 269 6.52 -2.19 16.42
C ARG A 269 7.42 -3.35 16.78
N TYR A 270 7.05 -4.56 16.35
CA TYR A 270 7.97 -5.69 16.42
C TYR A 270 9.24 -5.45 15.61
N MET A 271 9.14 -4.86 14.40
CA MET A 271 10.31 -4.48 13.60
C MET A 271 11.15 -3.38 14.27
N THR A 272 10.54 -2.51 15.06
CA THR A 272 11.29 -1.54 15.88
C THR A 272 12.08 -2.25 16.99
N ALA A 273 11.54 -3.32 17.58
CA ALA A 273 12.28 -4.19 18.51
C ALA A 273 13.46 -4.90 17.85
N ILE A 274 13.30 -5.40 16.61
CA ILE A 274 14.41 -5.97 15.82
C ILE A 274 15.51 -4.94 15.54
N GLN A 275 15.14 -3.69 15.24
CA GLN A 275 16.12 -2.61 15.10
C GLN A 275 16.86 -2.32 16.40
N HIS A 276 16.15 -2.37 17.53
CA HIS A 276 16.73 -2.19 18.85
C HIS A 276 17.74 -3.29 19.19
N GLU A 277 17.37 -4.56 18.97
CA GLU A 277 18.26 -5.72 19.21
C GLU A 277 19.49 -5.69 18.29
N HIS A 278 19.33 -5.36 17.00
CA HIS A 278 20.45 -5.25 16.07
C HIS A 278 21.52 -4.27 16.57
N GLY A 279 21.10 -3.18 17.22
CA GLY A 279 22.00 -2.16 17.74
C GLY A 279 22.73 -1.38 16.64
N GLY A 280 23.55 -0.41 17.02
CA GLY A 280 24.36 0.39 16.08
C GLY A 280 23.57 1.34 15.17
N VAL A 281 22.25 1.45 15.38
CA VAL A 281 21.34 2.32 14.63
C VAL A 281 20.45 3.12 15.57
N THR A 282 20.00 4.31 15.14
CA THR A 282 19.02 5.11 15.90
C THR A 282 17.61 4.61 15.65
N LEU A 283 16.75 4.69 16.69
CA LEU A 283 15.33 4.36 16.62
C LEU A 283 14.42 5.59 16.48
N ASP A 284 14.96 6.79 16.72
CA ASP A 284 14.27 8.08 16.64
C ASP A 284 14.90 8.90 15.51
N SER A 285 14.38 8.72 14.29
CA SER A 285 14.83 9.45 13.10
C SER A 285 14.00 9.07 11.88
N ALA A 286 13.99 9.95 10.88
CA ALA A 286 13.46 9.66 9.55
C ALA A 286 14.02 8.36 8.92
N LYS A 287 15.30 8.03 9.18
CA LYS A 287 15.89 6.78 8.69
C LYS A 287 15.34 5.56 9.42
N ALA A 288 15.14 5.66 10.73
CA ALA A 288 14.51 4.61 11.52
C ALA A 288 13.09 4.34 11.01
N ALA A 289 12.30 5.41 10.76
CA ALA A 289 10.96 5.30 10.17
C ALA A 289 10.93 4.55 8.82
N LEU A 290 11.83 4.91 7.90
CA LEU A 290 11.95 4.22 6.61
C LEU A 290 12.49 2.79 6.75
N ARG A 291 13.39 2.55 7.71
CA ARG A 291 13.86 1.20 8.01
C ARG A 291 12.74 0.33 8.57
N THR A 292 11.91 0.88 9.47
CA THR A 292 10.70 0.20 9.98
C THR A 292 9.79 -0.18 8.82
N ALA A 293 9.48 0.74 7.91
CA ALA A 293 8.66 0.45 6.73
C ALA A 293 9.24 -0.71 5.90
N CYS A 294 10.54 -0.68 5.62
CA CYS A 294 11.23 -1.73 4.88
C CYS A 294 11.18 -3.08 5.61
N LEU A 295 11.49 -3.11 6.91
CA LEU A 295 11.45 -4.34 7.68
C LEU A 295 10.02 -4.89 7.78
N THR A 296 9.00 -4.04 7.88
CA THR A 296 7.61 -4.47 7.83
C THR A 296 7.26 -5.10 6.49
N GLY A 297 7.77 -4.57 5.36
CA GLY A 297 7.62 -5.21 4.04
C GLY A 297 8.26 -6.59 3.96
N VAL A 298 9.43 -6.78 4.61
CA VAL A 298 10.06 -8.12 4.74
C VAL A 298 9.18 -9.06 5.56
N ALA A 299 8.60 -8.56 6.66
CA ALA A 299 7.69 -9.34 7.50
C ALA A 299 6.43 -9.75 6.73
N THR A 300 5.82 -8.82 5.98
CA THR A 300 4.65 -9.08 5.13
C THR A 300 4.90 -10.27 4.20
N VAL A 301 6.02 -10.29 3.47
CA VAL A 301 6.33 -11.41 2.56
C VAL A 301 6.60 -12.71 3.29
N LYS A 302 7.25 -12.65 4.47
CA LYS A 302 7.45 -13.85 5.29
C LYS A 302 6.13 -14.43 5.81
N MET A 303 5.14 -13.58 6.04
CA MET A 303 3.82 -13.97 6.53
C MET A 303 2.87 -14.47 5.43
N THR A 304 3.23 -14.43 4.14
CA THR A 304 2.37 -15.03 3.08
C THR A 304 2.41 -16.56 3.06
N ARG A 305 3.31 -17.17 3.85
CA ARG A 305 3.37 -18.62 4.05
C ARG A 305 2.80 -18.93 5.41
N GLU A 306 1.95 -19.96 5.51
CA GLU A 306 1.38 -20.42 6.77
C GLU A 306 2.46 -20.63 7.85
N ILE A 307 2.30 -19.94 8.97
CA ILE A 307 3.13 -20.07 10.16
C ILE A 307 2.29 -20.69 11.28
N THR A 308 2.70 -21.85 11.76
CA THR A 308 2.12 -22.44 12.96
C THR A 308 2.77 -21.82 14.20
N THR A 309 1.96 -21.18 15.04
CA THR A 309 2.39 -20.61 16.33
C THR A 309 2.54 -21.72 17.39
N PRO A 310 3.25 -21.46 18.50
CA PRO A 310 3.42 -22.45 19.58
C PRO A 310 2.11 -23.00 20.15
N ASP A 311 1.04 -22.19 20.14
CA ASP A 311 -0.28 -22.56 20.64
C ASP A 311 -1.13 -23.33 19.61
N GLY A 312 -0.60 -23.52 18.39
CA GLY A 312 -1.18 -24.34 17.33
C GLY A 312 -2.04 -23.57 16.33
N ASP A 313 -2.15 -22.24 16.47
CA ASP A 313 -2.81 -21.38 15.49
C ASP A 313 -1.96 -21.26 14.22
N THR A 314 -2.62 -21.01 13.09
CA THR A 314 -1.94 -20.78 11.82
C THR A 314 -2.20 -19.37 11.35
N ILE A 315 -1.12 -18.60 11.15
CA ILE A 315 -1.18 -17.23 10.65
C ILE A 315 -0.62 -17.21 9.23
N ALA A 316 -1.37 -16.61 8.31
CA ALA A 316 -0.92 -16.29 6.97
C ALA A 316 -1.59 -14.99 6.51
N LEU A 317 -0.84 -14.14 5.82
CA LEU A 317 -1.41 -13.03 5.05
C LEU A 317 -1.97 -13.56 3.74
N THR A 318 -3.08 -12.98 3.35
CA THR A 318 -3.93 -13.29 2.21
C THR A 318 -3.92 -12.12 1.22
N ALA A 319 -4.66 -12.26 0.11
CA ALA A 319 -4.82 -11.17 -0.83
C ALA A 319 -5.59 -10.00 -0.18
N GLY A 320 -5.11 -8.76 -0.37
CA GLY A 320 -5.71 -7.56 0.22
C GLY A 320 -4.99 -7.01 1.44
N ASP A 321 -4.42 -7.88 2.27
CA ASP A 321 -3.62 -7.47 3.44
C ASP A 321 -2.53 -6.46 3.08
N VAL A 322 -1.82 -6.68 1.97
CA VAL A 322 -0.77 -5.77 1.50
C VAL A 322 -1.34 -4.40 1.14
N ASP A 323 -2.51 -4.37 0.51
CA ASP A 323 -3.16 -3.15 0.06
C ASP A 323 -3.66 -2.31 1.25
N GLU A 324 -4.11 -2.97 2.32
CA GLU A 324 -4.45 -2.34 3.59
C GLU A 324 -3.24 -1.73 4.29
N ALA A 325 -2.13 -2.49 4.38
CA ALA A 325 -0.89 -1.97 4.95
C ALA A 325 -0.40 -0.73 4.18
N VAL A 326 -0.44 -0.80 2.85
CA VAL A 326 -0.10 0.30 1.95
C VAL A 326 -1.02 1.51 2.16
N SER A 327 -2.32 1.27 2.33
CA SER A 327 -3.30 2.32 2.62
C SER A 327 -3.01 2.99 3.96
N GLY A 328 -2.75 2.21 5.01
CA GLY A 328 -2.34 2.68 6.34
C GLY A 328 -1.04 3.48 6.32
N ILE A 329 -0.04 3.06 5.54
CA ILE A 329 1.22 3.80 5.35
C ILE A 329 0.94 5.21 4.80
N LEU A 330 -0.01 5.37 3.89
CA LEU A 330 -0.33 6.69 3.33
C LEU A 330 -1.16 7.54 4.29
N THR A 331 -2.17 6.98 4.93
CA THR A 331 -3.18 7.71 5.72
C THR A 331 -2.71 8.05 7.13
N ASN A 332 -2.21 7.06 7.88
CA ASN A 332 -1.78 7.24 9.28
C ASN A 332 -0.25 7.23 9.43
N GLY A 333 0.46 6.55 8.53
CA GLY A 333 1.92 6.51 8.51
C GLY A 333 2.60 5.71 9.63
N LEU A 334 1.85 5.09 10.54
CA LEU A 334 2.39 4.41 11.72
C LEU A 334 3.26 3.22 11.35
N VAL A 335 2.87 2.45 10.33
CA VAL A 335 3.66 1.34 9.78
C VAL A 335 5.07 1.79 9.35
N ALA A 336 5.17 3.03 8.85
CA ALA A 336 6.38 3.65 8.35
C ALA A 336 6.87 4.76 9.28
N SER A 337 6.85 4.50 10.59
CA SER A 337 7.25 5.47 11.60
C SER A 337 8.35 4.94 12.51
N ASP A 338 9.04 5.86 13.15
CA ASP A 338 10.08 5.58 14.12
C ASP A 338 9.49 5.17 15.48
N VAL A 339 10.34 5.00 16.50
CA VAL A 339 9.90 4.56 17.84
C VAL A 339 8.93 5.53 18.51
N ASN A 340 8.89 6.79 18.09
CA ASN A 340 8.02 7.82 18.64
C ASN A 340 6.72 7.99 17.83
N GLY A 341 6.52 7.16 16.80
CA GLY A 341 5.40 7.30 15.86
C GLY A 341 5.60 8.41 14.83
N GLU A 342 6.80 8.99 14.71
CA GLU A 342 7.06 10.03 13.72
C GLU A 342 7.43 9.40 12.37
N SER A 343 6.83 9.90 11.29
CA SER A 343 6.99 9.38 9.94
C SER A 343 7.55 10.46 9.01
N VAL A 344 8.15 10.05 7.88
CA VAL A 344 8.58 11.03 6.88
C VAL A 344 7.36 11.62 6.16
N PRO A 345 7.32 12.93 5.85
CA PRO A 345 6.13 13.52 5.22
C PRO A 345 5.74 12.92 3.86
N SER A 346 6.73 12.38 3.13
CA SER A 346 6.52 11.82 1.80
C SER A 346 6.03 10.36 1.89
N GLY A 347 4.74 10.14 1.65
CA GLY A 347 4.12 8.83 1.39
C GLY A 347 4.82 8.04 0.32
N PHE A 348 5.30 8.72 -0.73
CA PHE A 348 6.12 8.09 -1.75
C PHE A 348 7.36 7.41 -1.17
N SER A 349 8.09 8.11 -0.28
CA SER A 349 9.29 7.54 0.36
C SER A 349 8.94 6.40 1.32
N ARG A 350 7.79 6.49 2.00
CA ARG A 350 7.30 5.44 2.90
C ARG A 350 6.95 4.16 2.15
N ILE A 351 6.23 4.28 1.03
CA ILE A 351 5.88 3.16 0.16
C ILE A 351 7.11 2.59 -0.55
N ASP A 352 8.05 3.42 -1.04
CA ASP A 352 9.30 2.95 -1.64
C ASP A 352 10.12 2.10 -0.65
N ALA A 353 10.19 2.54 0.61
CA ALA A 353 10.87 1.78 1.65
C ALA A 353 10.17 0.45 1.95
N PHE A 354 8.84 0.45 2.12
CA PHE A 354 8.06 -0.78 2.31
C PHE A 354 8.23 -1.77 1.16
N ARG A 355 8.12 -1.28 -0.09
CA ARG A 355 8.32 -2.06 -1.32
C ARG A 355 9.73 -2.65 -1.42
N LEU A 356 10.76 -1.91 -1.02
CA LEU A 356 12.11 -2.46 -0.95
C LEU A 356 12.15 -3.69 -0.03
N GLY A 357 11.45 -3.64 1.10
CA GLY A 357 11.30 -4.76 2.02
C GLY A 357 10.66 -5.99 1.39
N VAL A 358 9.51 -5.79 0.74
CA VAL A 358 8.78 -6.84 0.01
C VAL A 358 9.68 -7.55 -1.02
N LEU A 359 10.58 -6.80 -1.66
CA LEU A 359 11.46 -7.31 -2.70
C LEU A 359 12.85 -7.74 -2.20
N SER A 360 13.09 -7.74 -0.89
CA SER A 360 14.43 -8.02 -0.36
C SER A 360 14.41 -8.67 1.04
N ASP A 361 15.41 -8.36 1.84
CA ASP A 361 15.68 -8.99 3.12
C ASP A 361 16.07 -7.94 4.18
N VAL A 362 16.22 -8.43 5.43
CA VAL A 362 16.57 -7.61 6.58
C VAL A 362 17.88 -6.85 6.36
N ASP A 363 18.91 -7.51 5.85
CA ASP A 363 20.23 -6.92 5.60
C ASP A 363 20.15 -5.77 4.60
N ARG A 364 19.34 -5.92 3.56
CA ARG A 364 19.11 -4.87 2.57
C ARG A 364 18.45 -3.65 3.19
N CYS A 365 17.49 -3.83 4.10
CA CYS A 365 16.84 -2.72 4.81
C CYS A 365 17.83 -1.94 5.67
N PHE A 366 18.66 -2.61 6.48
CA PHE A 366 19.70 -1.95 7.28
C PHE A 366 20.76 -1.26 6.41
N LYS A 367 21.16 -1.88 5.30
CA LYS A 367 22.13 -1.28 4.37
C LYS A 367 21.59 -0.03 3.67
N ARG A 368 20.31 -0.04 3.29
CA ARG A 368 19.66 1.10 2.62
C ARG A 368 19.42 2.25 3.59
N PHE A 369 18.99 1.93 4.80
CA PHE A 369 18.65 2.88 5.84
C PHE A 369 19.55 2.64 7.06
N PRO A 370 20.83 3.04 7.06
CA PRO A 370 21.76 2.78 8.15
C PRO A 370 21.56 3.71 9.35
#